data_AF-Q9Y6U8-F1
#
_entry.id   AF-Q9Y6U8-F1
#
_cell.length_a   1.000
_cell.length_b   1.000
_cell.length_c   1.000
_cell.angle_alpha   90.00
_cell.angle_beta   90.00
_cell.angle_gamma   90.00
#
_symmetry.space_group_name_H-M   'P 1'
#
loop_
_entity.id
_entity.type
_entity.pdbx_description
1 polymer ?
#
loop_
_entity_poly.entity_id
_entity_poly.type
_entity_poly.pdbx_seq_one_letter_code
_entity_poly.pdbx_strand_id
1 'polypeptide(L)'
;AFKTKDGYIVVGAGNNQQFATVCKILDLPELIDNSKYKTNHLRVHNRKELIKILSERFEEELTSKWLYLFEGSGVPYGPINNMKNVFAEPQ
;
A
#
# COMPACT_ATOMS: atom_id res chain seq x y z
N ALA A 1 -0.03 6.42 2.89
CA ALA A 1 -0.78 6.86 1.71
C ALA A 1 0.16 6.78 0.52
N PHE A 2 -0.23 6.07 -0.53
CA PHE A 2 0.51 5.95 -1.78
C PHE A 2 -0.31 6.61 -2.88
N LYS A 3 0.37 7.35 -3.74
CA LYS A 3 -0.27 7.92 -4.93
C LYS A 3 -0.46 6.81 -5.95
N THR A 4 -1.60 6.82 -6.61
CA THR A 4 -1.93 5.93 -7.72
C THR A 4 -2.17 6.78 -8.96
N LYS A 5 -2.51 6.15 -10.08
CA LYS A 5 -2.70 6.85 -11.35
C LYS A 5 -3.83 7.88 -11.33
N ASP A 6 -4.92 7.63 -10.60
CA ASP A 6 -6.13 8.47 -10.55
C ASP A 6 -6.46 9.01 -9.15
N GLY A 7 -5.77 8.54 -8.12
CA GLY A 7 -6.08 8.93 -6.75
C GLY A 7 -5.01 8.50 -5.75
N TYR A 8 -5.45 8.13 -4.55
CA TYR A 8 -4.57 7.71 -3.47
C TYR A 8 -5.14 6.47 -2.79
N ILE A 9 -4.24 5.59 -2.35
CA ILE A 9 -4.59 4.39 -1.57
C ILE A 9 -3.81 4.38 -0.27
N VAL A 10 -4.42 3.93 0.81
CA VAL A 10 -3.74 3.60 2.06
C VAL A 10 -3.69 2.09 2.21
N VAL A 11 -2.53 1.59 2.61
CA VAL A 11 -2.30 0.17 2.85
C VAL A 11 -1.55 0.05 4.18
N GLY A 12 -2.07 -0.77 5.09
CA GLY A 12 -1.51 -1.02 6.41
C GLY A 12 -0.78 -2.36 6.44
N ALA A 13 0.55 -2.31 6.46
CA ALA A 13 1.41 -3.47 6.66
C ALA A 13 2.05 -3.43 8.06
N GLY A 14 1.26 -3.77 9.08
CA GLY A 14 1.68 -3.72 10.49
C GLY A 14 2.59 -4.88 10.93
N ASN A 15 2.67 -5.95 10.14
CA ASN A 15 3.52 -7.11 10.42
C ASN A 15 4.19 -7.65 9.14
N ASN A 16 5.12 -8.60 9.31
CA ASN A 16 5.87 -9.19 8.20
C ASN A 16 4.98 -9.96 7.22
N GLN A 17 3.92 -10.63 7.70
CA GLN A 17 3.00 -11.37 6.83
C GLN A 17 2.22 -10.41 5.92
N GLN A 18 1.66 -9.34 6.49
CA GLN A 18 0.96 -8.31 5.73
C GLN A 18 1.91 -7.66 4.72
N PHE A 19 3.13 -7.31 5.13
CA PHE A 19 4.16 -6.78 4.23
C PHE A 19 4.45 -7.72 3.06
N ALA A 20 4.64 -9.02 3.34
CA ALA A 20 4.84 -10.03 2.29
C ALA A 20 3.65 -10.11 1.33
N THR A 21 2.42 -10.07 1.84
CA THR A 21 1.22 -10.04 1.01
C THR A 21 1.17 -8.79 0.13
N VAL A 22 1.47 -7.61 0.68
CA VAL A 22 1.54 -6.35 -0.07
C VAL A 22 2.57 -6.44 -1.19
N CYS A 23 3.78 -6.92 -0.89
CA CYS A 23 4.83 -7.09 -1.88
C CYS A 23 4.45 -8.07 -2.99
N LYS A 24 3.77 -9.17 -2.67
CA LYS A 24 3.26 -10.12 -3.68
C LYS A 24 2.20 -9.48 -4.58
N ILE A 25 1.28 -8.71 -4.02
CA ILE A 25 0.22 -8.01 -4.79
C ILE A 25 0.82 -6.96 -5.72
N LEU A 26 1.86 -6.27 -5.25
CA LEU A 26 2.59 -5.27 -6.03
C LEU A 26 3.54 -5.90 -7.06
N ASP A 27 3.62 -7.23 -7.15
CA ASP A 27 4.57 -7.94 -8.01
C ASP A 27 6.04 -7.59 -7.71
N LEU A 28 6.34 -7.32 -6.43
CA LEU A 28 7.67 -6.99 -5.91
C LEU A 28 8.14 -8.01 -4.84
N PRO A 29 8.15 -9.33 -5.13
CA PRO A 29 8.52 -10.36 -4.16
C PRO A 29 9.97 -10.22 -3.67
N GLU A 30 10.85 -9.64 -4.49
CA GLU A 30 12.24 -9.32 -4.15
C GLU A 30 12.39 -8.44 -2.91
N LEU A 31 11.42 -7.59 -2.59
CA LEU A 31 11.44 -6.77 -1.38
C LEU A 31 11.27 -7.61 -0.10
N ILE A 32 10.67 -8.79 -0.20
CA ILE A 32 10.43 -9.69 0.95
C ILE A 32 11.76 -10.31 1.39
N ASP A 33 12.56 -10.75 0.43
CA ASP A 33 13.87 -11.38 0.67
C ASP A 33 15.00 -10.35 0.87
N ASN A 34 14.76 -9.09 0.53
CA ASN A 34 15.74 -8.03 0.69
C ASN A 34 16.10 -7.82 2.16
N SER A 35 17.40 -7.95 2.48
CA SER A 35 17.94 -7.71 3.82
C SER A 35 17.56 -6.35 4.40
N LYS A 36 17.31 -5.32 3.59
CA LYS A 36 16.86 -4.00 4.04
C LYS A 36 15.41 -3.94 4.52
N TYR A 37 14.55 -4.89 4.14
CA TYR A 37 13.10 -4.87 4.42
C TYR A 37 12.59 -6.14 5.12
N LYS A 38 13.50 -7.10 5.36
CA LYS A 38 13.22 -8.40 5.98
C LYS A 38 12.55 -8.31 7.36
N THR A 39 12.87 -7.30 8.17
CA THR A 39 12.29 -7.11 9.51
C THR A 39 11.57 -5.77 9.62
N ASN A 40 10.60 -5.67 10.53
CA ASN A 40 9.87 -4.42 10.75
C ASN A 40 10.80 -3.26 11.14
N HIS A 41 11.82 -3.52 11.97
CA HIS A 41 12.81 -2.52 12.36
C HIS A 41 13.57 -1.98 11.14
N LEU A 42 13.99 -2.86 10.23
CA LEU A 42 14.70 -2.48 9.01
C LEU A 42 13.78 -1.74 8.04
N ARG A 43 12.50 -2.12 7.95
CA ARG A 43 11.50 -1.34 7.18
C ARG A 43 11.30 0.06 7.72
N VAL A 44 11.25 0.23 9.05
CA VAL A 44 11.12 1.56 9.67
C VAL A 44 12.39 2.39 9.42
N HIS A 45 13.57 1.78 9.52
CA HIS A 45 14.85 2.43 9.24
C HIS A 45 14.94 2.87 7.76
N ASN A 46 14.60 1.97 6.83
CA ASN A 46 14.64 2.20 5.39
C ASN A 46 13.31 2.72 4.83
N ARG A 47 12.42 3.27 5.68
CA ARG A 47 11.04 3.61 5.29
C ARG A 47 10.97 4.58 4.13
N LYS A 48 11.91 5.52 4.03
CA LYS A 48 11.92 6.53 2.97
C LYS A 48 12.18 5.89 1.61
N GLU A 49 13.15 4.99 1.54
CA GLU A 49 13.47 4.22 0.33
C GLU A 49 12.32 3.29 -0.04
N LEU A 50 11.81 2.54 0.96
CA LEU A 50 10.69 1.62 0.77
C LEU A 50 9.43 2.31 0.26
N ILE A 51 9.03 3.43 0.88
CA ILE A 51 7.84 4.18 0.46
C ILE A 51 8.00 4.70 -0.96
N LYS A 52 9.21 5.10 -1.37
CA LYS A 52 9.46 5.57 -2.74
C LYS A 52 9.21 4.45 -3.75
N ILE A 53 9.81 3.28 -3.54
CA ILE A 53 9.64 2.09 -4.41
C ILE A 53 8.16 1.70 -4.51
N LEU A 54 7.48 1.59 -3.35
CA LEU A 54 6.07 1.25 -3.32
C LEU A 54 5.22 2.30 -4.04
N SER A 55 5.49 3.60 -3.83
CA SER A 55 4.75 4.69 -4.47
C SER A 55 4.92 4.67 -5.98
N GLU A 56 6.13 4.48 -6.50
CA GLU A 56 6.38 4.37 -7.94
C GLU A 56 5.55 3.22 -8.52
N ARG A 57 5.50 2.07 -7.84
CA ARG A 57 4.70 0.92 -8.27
C ARG A 57 3.20 1.20 -8.24
N PHE A 58 2.70 1.83 -7.18
CA PHE A 58 1.28 2.18 -7.05
C PHE A 58 0.83 3.19 -8.11
N GLU A 59 1.71 4.09 -8.58
CA GLU A 59 1.40 5.08 -9.62
C GLU A 59 1.22 4.48 -11.03
N GLU A 60 1.67 3.26 -11.27
CA GLU A 60 1.52 2.60 -12.58
C GLU A 60 0.07 2.22 -12.91
N GLU A 61 -0.76 2.01 -11.88
CA GLU A 61 -2.11 1.44 -12.03
C GLU A 61 -3.17 2.29 -11.31
N LEU A 62 -4.43 2.07 -11.68
CA LEU A 62 -5.59 2.77 -11.11
C LEU A 62 -5.89 2.30 -9.69
N THR A 63 -6.42 3.20 -8.87
CA THR A 63 -6.89 2.92 -7.49
C THR A 63 -7.80 1.72 -7.46
N SER A 64 -8.81 1.66 -8.33
CA SER A 64 -9.78 0.55 -8.39
C SER A 64 -9.13 -0.80 -8.67
N LYS A 65 -8.09 -0.83 -9.50
CA LYS A 65 -7.35 -2.06 -9.80
C LYS A 65 -6.58 -2.54 -8.58
N TRP A 66 -5.94 -1.63 -7.85
CA TRP A 66 -5.34 -1.98 -6.57
C TRP A 66 -6.38 -2.49 -5.58
N LEU A 67 -7.52 -1.81 -5.41
CA LEU A 67 -8.58 -2.28 -4.50
C LEU A 67 -9.02 -3.71 -4.81
N TYR A 68 -9.17 -4.05 -6.09
CA TYR A 68 -9.48 -5.41 -6.54
C TYR A 68 -8.36 -6.41 -6.23
N LEU A 69 -7.09 -6.04 -6.50
CA LEU A 69 -5.96 -6.92 -6.20
C LEU A 69 -5.74 -7.16 -4.69
N PHE A 70 -6.09 -6.17 -3.86
CA PHE A 70 -6.02 -6.28 -2.40
C PHE A 70 -7.25 -6.99 -1.80
N GLU A 71 -8.31 -7.22 -2.57
CA GLU A 71 -9.52 -7.91 -2.12
C GLU A 71 -9.21 -9.35 -1.69
N GLY A 72 -9.70 -9.73 -0.50
CA GLY A 72 -9.43 -11.05 0.08
C GLY A 72 -8.01 -11.27 0.61
N SER A 73 -7.11 -10.28 0.52
CA SER A 73 -5.72 -10.40 0.98
C SER A 73 -5.55 -10.44 2.50
N GLY A 74 -6.58 -10.02 3.26
CA GLY A 74 -6.52 -9.88 4.72
C GLY A 74 -5.64 -8.73 5.22
N VAL A 75 -5.07 -7.93 4.31
CA VAL A 75 -4.35 -6.70 4.65
C VAL A 75 -5.37 -5.57 4.82
N PRO A 76 -5.23 -4.66 5.79
CA PRO A 76 -6.06 -3.46 5.83
C PRO A 76 -5.65 -2.50 4.71
N TYR A 77 -6.57 -2.19 3.80
CA TYR A 77 -6.37 -1.22 2.72
C TYR A 77 -7.63 -0.38 2.49
N GLY A 78 -7.50 0.76 1.83
CA GLY A 78 -8.65 1.58 1.42
C GLY A 78 -8.26 2.76 0.54
N PRO A 79 -9.17 3.24 -0.32
CA PRO A 79 -8.95 4.45 -1.09
C PRO A 79 -8.95 5.66 -0.14
N ILE A 80 -8.05 6.60 -0.38
CA ILE A 80 -8.12 7.92 0.24
C ILE A 80 -9.03 8.75 -0.65
N ASN A 81 -10.32 8.71 -0.34
CA ASN A 81 -11.23 9.70 -0.88
C ASN A 81 -10.84 11.05 -0.29
N ASN A 82 -10.35 11.94 -1.14
CA ASN A 82 -10.18 13.34 -0.79
C ASN A 82 -11.50 13.80 -0.16
N MET A 83 -11.42 14.50 0.97
CA MET A 83 -12.49 14.76 1.95
C MET A 83 -13.66 15.62 1.41
N LYS A 84 -14.05 15.48 0.14
CA LYS A 84 -15.19 16.13 -0.49
C LYS A 84 -16.51 15.35 -0.36
N ASN A 85 -16.50 14.12 0.17
CA ASN A 85 -17.71 13.29 0.33
C ASN A 85 -18.07 12.92 1.78
N VAL A 86 -17.59 13.65 2.78
CA VAL A 86 -17.95 13.41 4.19
C VAL A 86 -19.04 14.36 4.71
N PHE A 87 -19.47 15.37 3.94
CA PHE A 87 -20.54 16.30 4.33
C PHE A 87 -21.83 16.13 3.52
N ALA A 88 -22.30 14.88 3.37
CA ALA A 88 -23.62 14.60 2.80
C ALA A 88 -24.32 13.45 3.53
N GLU A 89 -24.25 13.41 4.86
CA GLU A 89 -25.26 12.73 5.66
C GLU A 89 -26.14 13.82 6.30
N PRO A 90 -27.37 14.05 5.79
CA PRO A 90 -28.35 14.82 6.54
C PRO A 90 -28.77 14.00 7.76
N GLN A 91 -28.54 14.54 8.96
CA GLN A 91 -29.28 14.15 10.15
C GLN A 91 -30.42 15.14 10.38
#